data_AF-A0A517Z935-F1
#
_entry.id   AF-A0A517Z935-F1
#
_cell.length_a   1.000
_cell.length_b   1.000
_cell.length_c   1.000
_cell.angle_alpha   90.00
_cell.angle_beta   90.00
_cell.angle_gamma   90.00
#
_symmetry.space_group_name_H-M   'P 1'
#
loop_
_entity.id
_entity.type
_entity.pdbx_description
1 polymer ?
#
loop_
_entity_poly.entity_id
_entity_poly.type
_entity_poly.pdbx_seq_one_letter_code
_entity_poly.pdbx_strand_id
1 'polypeptide(L)'
;MVLVIGIIAAVATPKMYDVAGDARLSATRHSLGVVRDAITLYEVTNNALPGDAGTAGDFKSDVGPYLLGRFPANELPGVGEPRKVKVEITGSPLTPSGPRGWQYDNVTGEFIINTSGYEQY
;
A
#
# COMPACT_ATOMS: atom_id res chain seq x y z
N MET A 1 -39.66 36.94 -17.36
CA MET A 1 -39.48 35.72 -16.53
C MET A 1 -38.54 34.80 -17.28
N VAL A 2 -37.47 34.35 -16.62
CA VAL A 2 -36.31 33.67 -17.22
C VAL A 2 -36.68 32.25 -17.66
N LEU A 3 -36.45 31.94 -18.93
CA LEU A 3 -36.51 30.59 -19.51
C LEU A 3 -35.11 30.26 -20.08
N VAL A 4 -34.13 29.97 -19.21
CA VAL A 4 -32.77 29.56 -19.67
C VAL A 4 -32.01 28.70 -18.63
N ILE A 5 -32.69 27.87 -17.85
CA ILE A 5 -32.05 26.96 -16.86
C ILE A 5 -32.15 25.48 -17.31
N GLY A 6 -32.61 25.19 -18.53
CA GLY A 6 -32.93 23.82 -18.97
C GLY A 6 -31.80 23.00 -19.62
N ILE A 7 -30.67 23.59 -20.01
CA ILE A 7 -29.68 22.92 -20.89
C ILE A 7 -28.25 22.83 -20.35
N ILE A 8 -27.96 23.40 -19.17
CA ILE A 8 -26.58 23.40 -18.62
C ILE A 8 -26.33 22.28 -17.59
N ALA A 9 -27.33 21.49 -17.22
CA ALA A 9 -27.17 20.41 -16.24
C ALA A 9 -26.63 19.08 -16.82
N ALA A 10 -26.43 18.98 -18.13
CA ALA A 10 -26.14 17.71 -18.81
C ALA A 10 -24.65 17.37 -18.96
N VAL A 11 -23.70 18.26 -18.63
CA VAL A 11 -22.26 18.04 -18.91
C VAL A 11 -21.42 18.31 -17.65
N ALA A 12 -21.64 17.54 -16.59
CA ALA A 12 -20.79 17.62 -15.40
C ALA A 12 -20.71 16.31 -14.61
N THR A 13 -20.59 15.15 -15.26
CA THR A 13 -20.14 13.91 -14.61
C THR A 13 -19.42 13.09 -15.69
N PRO A 14 -18.08 12.89 -15.67
CA PRO A 14 -17.32 12.30 -14.57
C PRO A 14 -15.84 12.76 -14.49
N LYS A 15 -15.47 13.71 -13.63
CA LYS A 15 -14.04 13.92 -13.29
C LYS A 15 -13.68 13.53 -11.86
N MET A 16 -14.67 13.18 -11.03
CA MET A 16 -14.44 12.76 -9.64
C MET A 16 -13.97 11.30 -9.54
N TYR A 17 -14.25 10.46 -10.55
CA TYR A 17 -13.83 9.06 -10.54
C TYR A 17 -12.31 8.90 -10.75
N ASP A 18 -11.72 9.64 -11.70
CA ASP A 18 -10.26 9.65 -11.90
C ASP A 18 -9.52 10.30 -10.72
N VAL A 19 -10.02 11.45 -10.22
CA VAL A 19 -9.41 12.13 -9.06
C VAL A 19 -9.44 11.26 -7.80
N ALA A 20 -10.52 10.51 -7.56
CA ALA A 20 -10.59 9.58 -6.44
C ALA A 20 -9.64 8.38 -6.60
N GLY A 21 -9.43 7.90 -7.83
CA GLY A 21 -8.43 6.88 -8.15
C GLY A 21 -7.00 7.37 -7.88
N ASP A 22 -6.66 8.55 -8.39
CA ASP A 22 -5.34 9.17 -8.21
C ASP A 22 -5.06 9.51 -6.74
N ALA A 23 -6.07 9.94 -5.99
CA ALA A 23 -5.95 10.19 -4.55
C ALA A 23 -5.64 8.89 -3.78
N ARG A 24 -6.33 7.79 -4.08
CA ARG A 24 -6.08 6.47 -3.47
C ARG A 24 -4.69 5.94 -3.80
N LEU A 25 -4.27 6.07 -5.06
CA LEU A 25 -2.92 5.68 -5.47
C LEU A 25 -1.87 6.53 -4.74
N SER A 26 -2.07 7.84 -4.65
CA SER A 26 -1.15 8.74 -3.93
C SER A 26 -1.08 8.43 -2.44
N ALA A 27 -2.21 8.10 -1.81
CA ALA A 27 -2.27 7.66 -0.42
C ALA A 27 -1.54 6.32 -0.20
N THR A 28 -1.69 5.39 -1.15
CA THR A 28 -1.01 4.08 -1.12
C THR A 28 0.50 4.24 -1.30
N ARG A 29 0.96 5.10 -2.23
CA ARG A 29 2.39 5.42 -2.38
C ARG A 29 2.98 6.11 -1.16
N HIS A 30 2.22 7.01 -0.54
CA HIS A 30 2.66 7.64 0.70
C HIS A 30 2.82 6.60 1.81
N SER A 31 1.83 5.73 1.97
CA SER A 31 1.87 4.61 2.92
C SER A 31 3.04 3.66 2.67
N LEU A 32 3.33 3.38 1.40
CA LEU A 32 4.44 2.54 0.96
C LEU A 32 5.79 3.15 1.37
N GLY A 33 5.98 4.46 1.16
CA GLY A 33 7.16 5.18 1.61
C GLY A 33 7.35 5.08 3.12
N VAL A 34 6.28 5.32 3.89
CA VAL A 34 6.32 5.24 5.36
C VAL A 34 6.73 3.83 5.85
N VAL A 35 6.24 2.76 5.21
CA VAL A 35 6.63 1.40 5.57
C VAL A 35 8.06 1.08 5.14
N ARG A 36 8.49 1.51 3.96
CA ARG A 36 9.89 1.35 3.50
C ARG A 36 10.86 2.08 4.44
N ASP A 37 10.54 3.31 4.84
CA ASP A 37 11.34 4.07 5.81
C ASP A 37 11.41 3.35 7.16
N ALA A 38 10.31 2.76 7.63
CA ALA A 38 10.29 1.97 8.87
C ALA A 38 11.15 0.68 8.75
N ILE A 39 11.13 0.00 7.60
CA ILE A 39 11.98 -1.17 7.33
C ILE A 39 13.46 -0.75 7.36
N THR A 40 13.84 0.31 6.66
CA THR A 40 15.22 0.82 6.64
C THR A 40 15.68 1.24 8.03
N LEU A 41 14.82 1.89 8.81
CA LEU A 41 15.16 2.30 10.17
C LEU A 41 15.34 1.09 11.11
N TYR A 42 14.52 0.05 10.96
CA TYR A 42 14.70 -1.22 11.66
C TYR A 42 16.03 -1.88 11.29
N GLU A 43 16.35 -1.94 9.99
CA GLU A 43 17.59 -2.50 9.47
C GLU A 43 18.83 -1.79 10.03
N VAL A 44 18.83 -0.46 10.05
CA VAL A 44 19.93 0.34 10.62
C VAL A 44 20.07 0.14 12.13
N THR A 45 18.95 -0.03 12.85
CA THR A 45 18.96 -0.16 14.31
C THR A 45 19.36 -1.56 14.78
N ASN A 46 18.86 -2.59 14.11
CA ASN A 46 18.99 -3.99 14.53
C ASN A 46 20.00 -4.78 13.67
N ASN A 47 20.52 -4.18 12.59
CA ASN A 47 21.43 -4.80 11.63
C ASN A 47 20.86 -6.12 11.04
N ALA A 48 19.53 -6.16 10.90
CA ALA A 48 18.75 -7.30 10.43
C ALA A 48 17.48 -6.80 9.74
N LEU A 49 16.96 -7.57 8.79
CA LEU A 49 15.68 -7.29 8.15
C LEU A 49 14.51 -7.67 9.10
N PRO A 50 13.41 -6.90 9.10
CA PRO A 50 12.24 -7.21 9.93
C PRO A 50 11.54 -8.49 9.44
N GLY A 51 10.88 -9.22 10.34
CA GLY A 51 10.18 -10.45 9.97
C GLY A 51 11.10 -11.66 9.82
N ASP A 52 12.16 -11.77 10.62
CA ASP A 52 13.09 -12.92 10.65
C ASP A 52 12.37 -14.26 10.86
N ALA A 53 11.25 -14.26 11.59
CA ALA A 53 10.42 -15.44 11.77
C ALA A 53 9.58 -15.82 10.53
N GLY A 54 9.67 -15.06 9.43
CA GLY A 54 8.97 -15.31 8.17
C GLY A 54 7.46 -15.14 8.24
N THR A 55 6.95 -14.43 9.26
CA THR A 55 5.51 -14.25 9.45
C THR A 55 5.10 -12.78 9.40
N ALA A 56 3.87 -12.53 8.93
CA ALA A 56 3.29 -11.19 8.89
C ALA A 56 3.01 -10.58 10.28
N GLY A 57 2.96 -11.41 11.33
CA GLY A 57 2.81 -10.95 12.71
C GLY A 57 4.12 -10.41 13.27
N ASP A 58 5.21 -11.13 12.98
CA ASP A 58 6.57 -10.76 13.36
C ASP A 58 7.00 -9.45 12.68
N PHE A 59 6.89 -9.39 11.35
CA PHE A 59 7.15 -8.17 10.59
C PHE A 59 6.43 -6.94 11.16
N LYS A 60 5.15 -7.07 11.52
CA LYS A 60 4.37 -5.96 12.09
C LYS A 60 4.80 -5.57 13.49
N SER A 61 5.29 -6.52 14.28
CA SER A 61 5.84 -6.24 15.60
C SER A 61 7.16 -5.48 15.48
N ASP A 62 7.98 -5.84 14.50
CA ASP A 62 9.28 -5.23 14.24
C ASP A 62 9.16 -3.81 13.69
N VAL A 63 8.31 -3.59 12.70
CA VAL A 63 8.10 -2.24 12.13
C VAL A 63 7.16 -1.37 12.97
N GLY A 64 6.37 -1.98 13.85
CA GLY A 64 5.34 -1.31 14.65
C GLY A 64 5.83 -0.09 15.44
N PRO A 65 6.97 -0.18 16.17
CA PRO A 65 7.55 0.96 16.90
C PRO A 65 7.97 2.13 16.02
N TYR A 66 8.26 1.88 14.74
CA TYR A 66 8.74 2.88 13.78
C TYR A 66 7.61 3.49 12.96
N LEU A 67 6.39 2.95 13.08
CA LEU A 67 5.20 3.47 12.42
C LEU A 67 4.41 4.38 13.38
N LEU A 68 4.02 5.56 12.88
CA LEU A 68 3.16 6.47 13.61
C LEU A 68 1.70 5.98 13.53
N GLY A 69 1.33 5.09 14.45
CA GLY A 69 -0.03 4.59 14.63
C GLY A 69 -0.30 3.25 13.97
N ARG A 70 -1.52 3.06 13.47
CA ARG A 70 -1.95 1.77 12.92
C ARG A 70 -1.26 1.49 11.58
N PHE A 71 -0.86 0.24 11.35
CA PHE A 71 -0.31 -0.21 10.06
C PHE A 71 -1.16 0.28 8.88
N PRO A 72 -0.55 0.95 7.88
CA PRO A 72 -1.28 1.62 6.82
C PRO A 72 -2.05 0.66 5.93
N ALA A 73 -3.15 1.16 5.38
CA ALA A 73 -3.99 0.43 4.45
C ALA A 73 -3.55 0.72 3.02
N ASN A 74 -3.59 -0.30 2.17
CA ASN A 74 -3.62 -0.14 0.73
C ASN A 74 -5.04 0.35 0.35
N GLU A 75 -5.12 1.58 -0.16
CA GLU A 75 -6.39 2.23 -0.51
C GLU A 75 -6.85 1.91 -1.94
N LEU A 76 -6.09 1.07 -2.67
CA LEU A 76 -6.45 0.64 -4.01
C LEU A 76 -7.68 -0.26 -4.02
N PRO A 77 -8.54 -0.15 -5.04
CA PRO A 77 -9.69 -1.03 -5.20
C PRO A 77 -9.25 -2.48 -5.45
N GLY A 78 -10.07 -3.45 -5.02
CA GLY A 78 -9.82 -4.88 -5.27
C GLY A 78 -8.97 -5.58 -4.20
N VAL A 79 -8.59 -4.89 -3.13
CA VAL A 79 -7.81 -5.45 -2.03
C VAL A 79 -8.74 -5.96 -0.92
N GLY A 80 -8.76 -7.28 -0.71
CA GLY A 80 -9.62 -7.90 0.32
C GLY A 80 -9.15 -7.64 1.76
N GLU A 81 -7.84 -7.53 1.97
CA GLU A 81 -7.22 -7.33 3.28
C GLU A 81 -6.18 -6.18 3.23
N PRO A 82 -6.61 -4.91 3.16
CA PRO A 82 -5.76 -3.78 2.79
C PRO A 82 -4.63 -3.47 3.78
N ARG A 83 -4.70 -3.98 5.01
CA ARG A 83 -3.69 -3.77 6.05
C ARG A 83 -2.85 -5.01 6.35
N LYS A 84 -3.06 -6.10 5.61
CA LYS A 84 -2.30 -7.35 5.80
C LYS A 84 -1.12 -7.36 4.84
N VAL A 85 -0.03 -7.93 5.33
CA VAL A 85 1.22 -8.10 4.59
C VAL A 85 1.37 -9.59 4.33
N LYS A 86 1.70 -9.98 3.11
CA LYS A 86 2.22 -11.32 2.79
C LYS A 86 3.72 -11.27 2.97
N VAL A 87 4.27 -12.13 3.83
CA VAL A 87 5.72 -12.26 3.98
C VAL A 87 6.17 -13.46 3.16
N GLU A 88 7.13 -13.22 2.27
CA GLU A 88 7.89 -14.21 1.53
C GLU A 88 9.28 -14.34 2.16
N ILE A 89 9.86 -15.52 2.05
CA ILE A 89 11.19 -15.85 2.58
C ILE A 89 12.08 -16.46 1.49
N THR A 90 11.75 -16.16 0.23
CA THR A 90 12.29 -16.88 -0.93
C THR A 90 13.45 -16.13 -1.57
N GLY A 91 13.61 -14.83 -1.30
CA GLY A 91 14.63 -14.00 -1.94
C GLY A 91 14.37 -13.77 -3.43
N SER A 92 13.15 -14.06 -3.90
CA SER A 92 12.75 -13.92 -5.30
C SER A 92 11.99 -12.60 -5.53
N PRO A 93 12.00 -12.06 -6.76
CA PRO A 93 11.24 -10.86 -7.09
C PRO A 93 9.76 -11.02 -6.71
N LEU A 94 9.24 -10.09 -5.93
CA LEU A 94 7.87 -10.18 -5.45
C LEU A 94 6.87 -9.96 -6.59
N THR A 95 5.91 -10.88 -6.73
CA THR A 95 4.78 -10.74 -7.67
C THR A 95 3.46 -10.68 -6.89
N PRO A 96 2.53 -9.75 -7.21
CA PRO A 96 1.27 -9.66 -6.49
C PRO A 96 0.47 -10.97 -6.47
N SER A 97 -0.01 -11.37 -5.30
CA SER A 97 -0.77 -12.60 -5.10
C SER A 97 -1.70 -12.56 -3.88
N GLY A 98 -2.89 -13.16 -4.00
CA GLY A 98 -3.85 -13.31 -2.89
C GLY A 98 -4.52 -12.00 -2.45
N PRO A 99 -5.28 -12.02 -1.34
CA PRO A 99 -6.15 -10.91 -0.94
C PRO A 99 -5.46 -9.80 -0.13
N ARG A 100 -4.19 -9.97 0.24
CA ARG A 100 -3.45 -9.07 1.13
C ARG A 100 -3.13 -7.74 0.43
N GLY A 101 -3.06 -6.64 1.16
CA GLY A 101 -2.76 -5.33 0.57
C GLY A 101 -1.29 -5.10 0.25
N TRP A 102 -0.40 -5.80 0.94
CA TRP A 102 1.04 -5.59 0.85
C TRP A 102 1.79 -6.91 0.74
N GLN A 103 2.97 -6.89 0.14
CA GLN A 103 3.86 -8.03 0.06
C GLN A 103 5.28 -7.60 0.42
N TYR A 104 5.96 -8.43 1.19
CA TYR A 104 7.28 -8.18 1.76
C TYR A 104 8.13 -9.44 1.60
N ASP A 105 9.40 -9.31 1.28
CA ASP A 105 10.37 -10.41 1.31
C ASP A 105 11.42 -10.12 2.40
N ASN A 106 11.61 -11.05 3.33
CA ASN A 106 12.53 -10.87 4.45
C ASN A 106 13.99 -11.17 4.11
N VAL A 107 14.28 -11.62 2.89
CA VAL A 107 15.64 -11.92 2.42
C VAL A 107 16.18 -10.76 1.59
N THR A 108 15.36 -10.18 0.70
CA THR A 108 15.74 -9.01 -0.10
C THR A 108 15.42 -7.68 0.58
N GLY A 109 14.50 -7.67 1.54
CA GLY A 109 13.95 -6.45 2.14
C GLY A 109 12.96 -5.72 1.22
N GLU A 110 12.57 -6.31 0.10
CA GLU A 110 11.67 -5.70 -0.86
C GLU A 110 10.25 -5.59 -0.28
N PHE A 111 9.64 -4.42 -0.41
CA PHE A 111 8.26 -4.16 0.00
C PHE A 111 7.48 -3.56 -1.17
N ILE A 112 6.43 -4.26 -1.61
CA ILE A 112 5.61 -3.88 -2.76
C ILE A 112 4.12 -3.79 -2.42
N ILE A 113 3.40 -3.06 -3.27
CA ILE A 113 1.94 -3.06 -3.30
C ILE A 113 1.47 -4.41 -3.85
N ASN A 114 0.66 -5.14 -3.08
CA ASN A 114 0.13 -6.43 -3.50
C ASN A 114 -1.15 -6.27 -4.33
N THR A 115 -1.06 -5.50 -5.41
CA THR A 115 -2.17 -5.23 -6.34
C THR A 115 -1.62 -5.26 -7.76
N SER A 116 -2.21 -6.09 -8.61
CA SER A 116 -1.77 -6.26 -9.99
C SER A 116 -1.73 -4.93 -10.74
N GLY A 117 -0.61 -4.65 -11.41
CA GLY A 117 -0.40 -3.40 -12.16
C GLY A 117 0.13 -2.24 -11.31
N TYR A 118 0.31 -2.45 -9.99
CA TYR A 118 0.87 -1.46 -9.07
C TYR A 118 2.12 -1.96 -8.35
N GLU A 119 2.64 -3.13 -8.69
CA GLU A 119 3.81 -3.74 -8.04
C GLU A 119 5.12 -2.95 -8.16
N GLN A 120 5.26 -2.12 -9.18
CA GLN A 120 6.51 -1.39 -9.50
C GLN A 120 6.59 0.00 -8.85
N TYR A 121 5.54 0.44 -8.15
CA TYR A 121 5.57 1.70 -7.39
C TYR A 121 6.27 1.49 -6.03
#